data_AF-A0A7X0AYX2-F1
#
_entry.id   AF-A0A7X0AYX2-F1
#
_cell.length_a   1.000
_cell.length_b   1.000
_cell.length_c   1.000
_cell.angle_alpha   90.00
_cell.angle_beta   90.00
_cell.angle_gamma   90.00
#
_symmetry.space_group_name_H-M   'P 1'
#
loop_
_entity.id
_entity.type
_entity.pdbx_description
1 polymer ?
#
loop_
_entity_poly.entity_id
_entity_poly.type
_entity_poly.pdbx_seq_one_letter_code
_entity_poly.pdbx_strand_id
1 'polypeptide(L)'
;MSPVKPPKRPAPRPSAPRPRGGQPPHPQEAETPSSLDAVLAAGARDTLRRDQGYARFRAHADKAAAAADKGDDRAYRLLAEAIRSLLNDRR
;
A
#
# COMPACT_ATOMS: atom_id res chain seq x y z
N MET A 1 17.54 -22.63 65.49
CA MET A 1 17.79 -21.71 64.36
C MET A 1 18.51 -22.50 63.27
N SER A 2 17.83 -22.78 62.16
CA SER A 2 18.44 -23.49 61.02
C SER A 2 18.21 -22.65 59.75
N PRO A 3 19.28 -22.34 58.99
CA PRO A 3 19.15 -21.47 57.82
C PRO A 3 18.51 -22.22 56.66
N VAL A 4 17.40 -21.68 56.15
CA VAL A 4 16.73 -22.18 54.94
C VAL A 4 17.57 -21.77 53.73
N LYS A 5 18.08 -22.79 53.01
CA LYS A 5 18.83 -22.63 51.74
C LYS A 5 17.89 -22.12 50.63
N PRO A 6 18.29 -21.12 49.82
CA PRO A 6 17.48 -20.69 48.68
C PRO A 6 17.53 -21.71 47.52
N PRO A 7 16.46 -21.86 46.72
CA PRO A 7 16.43 -22.75 45.58
C PRO A 7 17.33 -22.28 44.43
N LYS A 8 18.00 -23.22 43.77
CA LYS A 8 18.88 -23.00 42.62
C LYS A 8 18.11 -22.35 41.46
N ARG A 9 18.58 -21.19 41.00
CA ARG A 9 18.16 -20.57 39.73
C ARG A 9 18.45 -21.53 38.56
N PRO A 10 17.51 -21.75 37.62
CA PRO A 10 17.84 -22.38 36.35
C PRO A 10 18.72 -21.45 35.51
N ALA A 11 19.73 -22.03 34.85
CA ALA A 11 20.66 -21.31 33.98
C ALA A 11 19.92 -20.63 32.80
N PRO A 12 20.36 -19.46 32.34
CA PRO A 12 19.81 -18.85 31.13
C PRO A 12 20.14 -19.73 29.92
N ARG A 13 19.10 -20.10 29.16
CA ARG A 13 19.25 -20.77 27.86
C ARG A 13 20.07 -19.89 26.92
N PRO A 14 20.93 -20.45 26.07
CA PRO A 14 21.64 -19.67 25.07
C PRO A 14 20.63 -19.04 24.11
N SER A 15 20.59 -17.71 24.10
CA SER A 15 19.85 -16.91 23.14
C SER A 15 20.28 -17.29 21.73
N ALA A 16 19.34 -17.81 20.93
CA ALA A 16 19.54 -17.99 19.50
C ALA A 16 19.98 -16.67 18.86
N PRO A 17 20.92 -16.69 17.90
CA PRO A 17 21.31 -15.48 17.18
C PRO A 17 20.10 -14.99 16.38
N ARG A 18 19.50 -13.89 16.84
CA ARG A 18 18.55 -13.12 16.02
C ARG A 18 19.31 -12.63 14.77
N PRO A 19 18.74 -12.80 13.56
CA PRO A 19 19.36 -12.27 12.36
C PRO A 19 19.52 -10.75 12.49
N ARG A 20 20.70 -10.29 12.08
CA ARG A 20 21.12 -8.89 12.06
C ARG A 20 20.10 -8.06 11.29
N GLY A 21 19.96 -6.82 11.74
CA GLY A 21 18.99 -5.85 11.26
C GLY A 21 18.86 -5.88 9.75
N GLY A 22 17.66 -6.21 9.29
CA GLY A 22 17.18 -5.77 8.00
C GLY A 22 17.19 -4.25 8.03
N GLN A 23 18.15 -3.68 7.33
CA GLN A 23 18.18 -2.27 6.96
C GLN A 23 16.78 -1.90 6.46
N PRO A 24 16.11 -0.88 7.03
CA PRO A 24 14.87 -0.39 6.45
C PRO A 24 15.18 0.01 5.00
N PRO A 25 14.31 -0.33 4.02
CA PRO A 25 14.51 0.14 2.66
C PRO A 25 14.66 1.65 2.72
N HIS A 26 15.79 2.16 2.22
CA HIS A 26 16.02 3.59 2.08
C HIS A 26 14.76 4.19 1.45
N PRO A 27 14.20 5.30 1.97
CA PRO A 27 13.25 6.07 1.19
C PRO A 27 14.00 6.43 -0.08
N GLN A 28 13.52 5.93 -1.23
CA GLN A 28 14.06 6.31 -2.52
C GLN A 28 14.03 7.83 -2.55
N GLU A 29 15.22 8.44 -2.46
CA GLU A 29 15.39 9.85 -2.71
C GLU A 29 14.71 10.09 -4.05
N ALA A 30 13.68 10.93 -4.04
CA ALA A 30 12.99 11.32 -5.25
C ALA A 30 14.06 11.92 -6.17
N GLU A 31 14.53 11.09 -7.10
CA GLU A 31 15.63 11.39 -7.99
C GLU A 31 15.26 12.67 -8.72
N THR A 32 15.94 13.77 -8.38
CA THR A 32 15.67 15.05 -9.00
C THR A 32 15.91 14.88 -10.49
N PRO A 33 14.91 15.17 -11.35
CA PRO A 33 15.02 14.87 -12.77
C PRO A 33 16.22 15.63 -13.34
N SER A 34 17.24 14.87 -13.74
CA SER A 34 18.54 15.40 -14.17
C SER A 34 18.46 16.19 -15.49
N SER A 35 17.35 16.04 -16.24
CA SER A 35 17.11 16.74 -17.50
C SER A 35 15.63 17.12 -17.69
N LEU A 36 15.40 18.14 -18.51
CA LEU A 36 14.06 18.57 -18.95
C LEU A 36 13.30 17.43 -19.66
N ASP A 37 14.02 16.59 -20.40
CA ASP A 37 13.47 15.39 -21.04
C ASP A 37 12.91 14.38 -20.02
N ALA A 38 13.61 14.18 -18.90
CA ALA A 38 13.13 13.31 -17.82
C ALA A 38 11.83 13.84 -17.18
N VAL A 39 11.67 15.16 -17.04
CA VAL A 39 10.42 15.78 -16.58
C VAL A 39 9.29 15.56 -17.58
N LEU A 40 9.56 15.77 -18.87
CA LEU A 40 8.60 15.55 -19.95
C LEU A 40 8.17 14.08 -20.05
N ALA A 41 9.12 13.15 -19.96
CA ALA A 41 8.86 11.71 -19.96
C ALA A 41 8.11 11.26 -18.70
N ALA A 42 8.42 11.83 -17.53
CA ALA A 42 7.68 11.59 -16.29
C ALA A 42 6.24 12.12 -16.39
N GLY A 43 6.04 13.31 -16.98
CA GLY A 43 4.72 13.87 -17.25
C GLY A 43 3.92 13.01 -18.22
N ALA A 44 4.53 12.52 -19.31
CA ALA A 44 3.89 11.63 -20.27
C ALA A 44 3.53 10.26 -19.64
N ARG A 45 4.36 9.74 -18.74
CA ARG A 45 4.06 8.53 -17.98
C ARG A 45 2.94 8.74 -16.96
N ASP A 46 2.92 9.90 -16.28
CA ASP A 46 1.85 10.25 -15.35
C ASP A 46 0.51 10.43 -16.06
N THR A 47 0.49 11.06 -17.23
CA THR A 47 -0.74 11.19 -18.04
C THR A 47 -1.21 9.84 -18.54
N LEU A 48 -0.31 8.97 -19.01
CA LEU A 48 -0.67 7.61 -19.44
C LEU A 48 -1.20 6.76 -18.28
N ARG A 49 -0.56 6.84 -17.10
CA ARG A 49 -1.04 6.17 -15.87
C ARG A 49 -2.41 6.69 -15.46
N ARG A 50 -2.60 8.02 -15.46
CA ARG A 50 -3.90 8.66 -15.16
C ARG A 50 -4.98 8.23 -16.14
N ASP A 51 -4.66 8.12 -17.41
CA ASP A 51 -5.61 7.71 -18.45
C ASP A 51 -6.04 6.24 -18.26
N GLN A 52 -5.09 5.34 -18.00
CA GLN A 52 -5.38 3.94 -17.70
C GLN A 52 -6.18 3.76 -16.40
N GLY A 53 -5.83 4.51 -15.34
CA GLY A 53 -6.58 4.54 -14.09
C GLY A 53 -8.01 5.04 -14.29
N TYR A 54 -8.18 6.07 -15.13
CA TYR A 54 -9.49 6.61 -15.49
C TYR A 54 -10.33 5.63 -16.33
N ALA A 55 -9.72 4.90 -17.28
CA ALA A 55 -10.41 3.88 -18.07
C ALA A 55 -10.98 2.76 -17.19
N ARG A 56 -10.21 2.29 -16.19
CA ARG A 56 -10.66 1.31 -15.21
C ARG A 56 -11.78 1.85 -14.33
N PHE A 57 -11.65 3.09 -13.83
CA PHE A 57 -12.71 3.78 -13.10
C PHE A 57 -14.00 3.84 -13.93
N ARG A 58 -13.90 4.20 -15.21
CA ARG A 58 -15.05 4.32 -16.11
C ARG A 58 -15.79 2.99 -16.25
N ALA A 59 -15.07 1.89 -16.44
CA ALA A 59 -15.67 0.56 -16.51
C ALA A 59 -16.41 0.16 -15.21
N HIS A 60 -15.91 0.57 -14.04
CA HIS A 60 -16.59 0.35 -12.77
C HIS A 60 -17.80 1.30 -12.58
N ALA A 61 -17.68 2.55 -13.01
CA ALA A 61 -18.77 3.52 -12.98
C ALA A 61 -19.91 3.10 -13.92
N ASP A 62 -19.62 2.55 -15.09
CA ASP A 62 -20.61 1.98 -16.01
C ASP A 62 -21.36 0.80 -15.38
N LYS A 63 -20.66 -0.10 -14.69
CA LYS A 63 -21.30 -1.20 -13.94
C LYS A 63 -22.20 -0.67 -12.82
N ALA A 64 -21.76 0.36 -12.12
CA ALA A 64 -22.56 1.02 -11.09
C ALA A 64 -23.80 1.70 -11.70
N ALA A 65 -23.66 2.39 -12.84
CA ALA A 65 -24.77 3.01 -13.56
C ALA A 65 -25.78 1.97 -14.05
N ALA A 66 -25.32 0.85 -14.60
CA ALA A 66 -26.19 -0.25 -15.02
C ALA A 66 -26.90 -0.95 -13.84
N ALA A 67 -26.29 -0.95 -12.64
CA ALA A 67 -26.94 -1.41 -11.42
C ALA A 67 -27.97 -0.40 -10.91
N ALA A 68 -27.67 0.91 -10.99
CA ALA A 68 -28.58 1.98 -10.59
C ALA A 68 -29.83 2.03 -11.48
N ASP A 69 -29.66 1.83 -12.79
CA ASP A 69 -30.74 1.78 -13.78
C ASP A 69 -31.74 0.64 -13.48
N LYS A 70 -31.24 -0.46 -12.91
CA LYS A 70 -32.04 -1.59 -12.44
C LYS A 70 -32.65 -1.39 -11.05
N GLY A 71 -32.38 -0.26 -10.40
CA GLY A 71 -32.81 0.04 -9.03
C GLY A 71 -32.07 -0.77 -7.96
N ASP A 72 -30.86 -1.28 -8.25
CA ASP A 72 -30.08 -2.03 -7.27
C ASP A 72 -29.31 -1.07 -6.34
N ASP A 73 -29.60 -1.12 -5.04
CA ASP A 73 -28.95 -0.32 -4.00
C ASP A 73 -27.42 -0.51 -3.96
N ARG A 74 -26.92 -1.61 -4.52
CA ARG A 74 -25.48 -1.87 -4.63
C ARG A 74 -24.77 -0.93 -5.60
N ALA A 75 -25.49 -0.21 -6.46
CA ALA A 75 -24.92 0.78 -7.37
C ALA A 75 -24.07 1.83 -6.63
N TYR A 76 -24.55 2.33 -5.50
CA TYR A 76 -23.83 3.30 -4.69
C TYR A 76 -22.54 2.70 -4.10
N ARG A 77 -22.57 1.42 -3.69
CA ARG A 77 -21.36 0.71 -3.25
C ARG A 77 -20.35 0.54 -4.38
N LEU A 78 -20.81 0.11 -5.56
CA LEU A 78 -19.96 -0.05 -6.74
C LEU A 78 -19.34 1.28 -7.18
N LEU A 79 -20.10 2.38 -7.09
CA LEU A 79 -19.60 3.71 -7.39
C LEU A 79 -18.55 4.17 -6.36
N ALA A 80 -18.81 3.96 -5.06
CA ALA A 80 -17.85 4.28 -4.01
C ALA A 80 -16.55 3.47 -4.15
N GLU A 81 -16.64 2.20 -4.53
CA GLU A 81 -15.47 1.36 -4.83
C GLU A 81 -14.71 1.85 -6.07
N ALA A 82 -15.41 2.29 -7.11
CA ALA A 82 -14.79 2.88 -8.30
C ALA A 82 -13.96 4.12 -7.93
N ILE A 83 -14.55 5.04 -7.15
CA ILE A 83 -13.89 6.26 -6.69
C ILE A 83 -12.67 5.92 -5.82
N ARG A 84 -12.82 4.95 -4.90
CA ARG A 84 -11.71 4.50 -4.05
C ARG A 84 -10.56 3.91 -4.86
N SER A 85 -10.88 3.12 -5.89
CA SER A 85 -9.88 2.55 -6.81
C SER A 85 -9.14 3.64 -7.58
N LEU A 86 -9.86 4.65 -8.09
CA LEU A 86 -9.25 5.80 -8.77
C LEU A 86 -8.30 6.60 -7.86
N LEU A 87 -8.69 6.81 -6.60
CA LEU A 87 -7.86 7.53 -5.63
C LEU A 87 -6.60 6.75 -5.22
N ASN A 88 -6.70 5.42 -5.09
CA ASN A 88 -5.54 4.57 -4.82
C ASN A 88 -4.58 4.49 -6.02
N ASP A 89 -5.09 4.48 -7.25
CA ASP A 89 -4.27 4.49 -8.46
C ASP A 89 -3.53 5.83 -8.65
N ARG A 90 -3.99 6.91 -7.99
CA ARG A 90 -3.32 8.21 -7.96
C ARG A 90 -2.26 8.35 -6.86
N ARG A 91 -2.17 7.39 -5.94
CA ARG A 91 -1.17 7.37 -4.86
C ARG A 91 0.09 6.61 -5.28
#